data_AF-A0A924PSY0-F1
#
_entry.id   AF-A0A924PSY0-F1
#
_cell.length_a   1.000
_cell.length_b   1.000
_cell.length_c   1.000
_cell.angle_alpha   90.00
_cell.angle_beta   90.00
_cell.angle_gamma   90.00
#
_symmetry.space_group_name_H-M   'P 1'
#
loop_
_entity.id
_entity.type
_entity.pdbx_description
1 polymer ?
#
loop_
_entity_poly.entity_id
_entity_poly.type
_entity_poly.pdbx_seq_one_letter_code
_entity_poly.pdbx_strand_id
1 'polypeptide(L)'
;MRLNSNPMTAMGMFAFMDGLGRALFKPSAPAPFRRDPGPFYWKVMYIEESGVLRRSIVRVITLHTDLRRLTVWCDALGRECVLKISRIVEASDLQSGRKVNLHRWMANQRAEAA
;
A
#
# COMPACT_ATOMS: atom_id res chain seq x y z
N MET A 1 -41.07 61.89 11.38
CA MET A 1 -41.04 61.43 9.98
C MET A 1 -40.08 60.24 9.91
N ARG A 2 -40.59 59.04 9.61
CA ARG A 2 -39.81 57.80 9.46
C ARG A 2 -39.26 57.72 8.03
N LEU A 3 -37.98 57.39 7.87
CA LEU A 3 -37.33 56.92 6.64
C LEU A 3 -36.48 55.72 7.08
N ASN A 4 -37.04 54.51 7.08
CA ASN A 4 -37.12 53.52 6.01
C ASN A 4 -35.75 53.08 5.44
N SER A 5 -35.54 51.78 5.55
CA SER A 5 -34.38 50.94 5.32
C SER A 5 -34.05 50.69 3.84
N ASN A 6 -32.76 50.51 3.52
CA ASN A 6 -32.30 49.37 2.70
C ASN A 6 -30.76 49.26 2.68
N PRO A 7 -30.15 48.17 3.19
CA PRO A 7 -28.77 47.80 2.93
C PRO A 7 -28.71 46.84 1.74
N MET A 8 -28.80 47.36 0.52
CA MET A 8 -28.78 46.51 -0.69
C MET A 8 -27.90 47.12 -1.79
N THR A 9 -26.65 47.45 -1.46
CA THR A 9 -25.72 48.03 -2.46
C THR A 9 -24.26 47.67 -2.25
N ALA A 10 -23.96 46.57 -1.55
CA ALA A 10 -22.58 46.11 -1.33
C ALA A 10 -22.33 44.63 -1.72
N MET A 11 -23.25 44.00 -2.45
CA MET A 11 -23.08 42.65 -3.01
C MET A 11 -23.09 42.69 -4.53
N GLY A 12 -22.19 43.47 -5.15
CA GLY A 12 -22.16 43.58 -6.61
C GLY A 12 -20.77 43.65 -7.23
N MET A 13 -19.69 43.75 -6.43
CA MET A 13 -18.39 44.16 -6.94
C MET A 13 -17.23 43.18 -6.68
N PHE A 14 -17.53 41.94 -6.28
CA PHE A 14 -16.50 40.91 -6.06
C PHE A 14 -16.59 39.69 -6.99
N ALA A 15 -17.52 39.66 -7.95
CA ALA A 15 -17.80 38.45 -8.73
C ALA A 15 -17.23 38.45 -10.16
N PHE A 16 -16.21 39.25 -10.48
CA PHE A 16 -15.73 39.38 -11.87
C PHE A 16 -14.21 39.20 -12.10
N MET A 17 -13.47 38.63 -11.14
CA MET A 17 -12.04 38.26 -11.36
C MET A 17 -11.66 36.83 -10.93
N ASP A 18 -12.62 35.91 -10.76
CA ASP A 18 -12.35 34.49 -10.43
C ASP A 18 -12.49 33.53 -11.64
N GLY A 19 -12.57 34.08 -12.86
CA GLY A 19 -12.98 33.33 -14.06
C GLY A 19 -11.88 32.79 -14.98
N LEU A 20 -10.61 33.18 -14.82
CA LEU A 20 -9.54 32.88 -15.80
C LEU A 20 -8.36 32.04 -15.26
N GLY A 21 -8.41 31.58 -14.01
CA GLY A 21 -7.35 30.73 -13.43
C GLY A 21 -7.62 29.22 -13.48
N ARG A 22 -8.88 28.79 -13.70
CA ARG A 22 -9.31 27.38 -13.50
C ARG A 22 -9.38 26.52 -14.76
N ALA A 23 -8.99 27.03 -15.93
CA ALA A 23 -9.01 26.26 -17.18
C ALA A 23 -7.70 25.50 -17.49
N LEU A 24 -6.59 25.82 -16.81
CA LEU A 24 -5.29 25.18 -17.06
C LEU A 24 -4.96 24.02 -16.10
N PHE A 25 -5.66 23.92 -14.97
CA PHE A 25 -5.52 22.82 -14.04
C PHE A 25 -6.75 21.93 -14.12
N LYS A 26 -6.86 21.16 -15.22
CA LYS A 26 -7.53 19.86 -15.11
C LYS A 26 -6.65 19.04 -14.16
N PRO A 27 -7.09 18.69 -12.94
CA PRO A 27 -6.43 17.62 -12.22
C PRO A 27 -6.73 16.39 -13.07
N SER A 28 -5.75 15.97 -13.85
CA SER A 28 -5.73 14.64 -14.45
C SER A 28 -6.21 13.71 -13.34
N ALA A 29 -7.38 13.09 -13.53
CA ALA A 29 -7.86 12.06 -12.61
C ALA A 29 -6.64 11.20 -12.30
N PRO A 30 -6.24 11.04 -11.02
CA PRO A 30 -5.04 10.30 -10.72
C PRO A 30 -5.24 8.96 -11.40
N ALA A 31 -4.43 8.69 -12.44
CA ALA A 31 -4.39 7.38 -13.06
C ALA A 31 -4.36 6.41 -11.88
N PRO A 32 -5.20 5.35 -11.86
CA PRO A 32 -5.16 4.41 -10.77
C PRO A 32 -3.69 4.06 -10.62
N PHE A 33 -3.10 4.40 -9.46
CA PHE A 33 -1.69 4.15 -9.21
C PHE A 33 -1.51 2.70 -9.63
N ARG A 34 -0.87 2.50 -10.78
CA ARG A 34 -0.43 1.19 -11.21
C ARG A 34 0.69 0.96 -10.21
N ARG A 35 0.31 0.44 -9.05
CA ARG A 35 1.23 -0.11 -8.09
C ARG A 35 1.81 -1.28 -8.88
N ASP A 36 2.85 -0.99 -9.67
CA ASP A 36 3.89 -1.98 -9.89
C ASP A 36 4.09 -2.62 -8.52
N PRO A 37 3.90 -3.94 -8.38
CA PRO A 37 3.87 -4.58 -7.09
C PRO A 37 5.17 -4.24 -6.39
N GLY A 38 5.09 -3.22 -5.53
CA GLY A 38 6.23 -2.70 -4.83
C GLY A 38 6.80 -3.80 -3.96
N PRO A 39 8.06 -3.70 -3.55
CA PRO A 39 8.66 -4.70 -2.68
C PRO A 39 7.75 -4.96 -1.46
N PHE A 40 7.24 -6.19 -1.34
CA PHE A 40 6.35 -6.57 -0.25
C PHE A 40 7.17 -6.84 1.01
N TYR A 41 7.39 -5.80 1.82
CA TYR A 41 8.02 -5.95 3.12
C TYR A 41 7.01 -6.46 4.14
N TRP A 42 7.27 -7.64 4.70
CA TRP A 42 6.42 -8.22 5.73
C TRP A 42 7.16 -8.26 7.06
N LYS A 43 6.43 -7.93 8.11
CA LYS A 43 6.75 -8.36 9.47
C LYS A 43 6.18 -9.77 9.65
N VAL A 44 7.05 -10.76 9.60
CA VAL A 44 6.68 -12.17 9.71
C VAL A 44 7.14 -12.76 11.02
N MET A 45 6.29 -13.60 11.58
CA MET A 45 6.59 -14.47 12.68
C MET A 45 6.43 -15.90 12.21
N TYR A 46 7.52 -16.67 12.25
CA TYR A 46 7.58 -18.01 11.71
C TYR A 46 8.35 -18.94 12.65
N ILE A 47 8.05 -20.22 12.56
CA ILE A 47 8.75 -21.29 13.27
C ILE A 47 9.78 -21.85 12.29
N GLU A 48 11.05 -21.85 12.67
CA GLU A 48 12.12 -22.49 11.91
C GLU A 48 11.96 -24.02 11.90
N GLU A 49 12.69 -24.70 11.01
CA GLU A 49 12.73 -26.16 10.98
C GLU A 49 13.22 -26.76 12.31
N SER A 50 14.06 -26.02 13.04
CA SER A 50 14.52 -26.35 14.41
C SER A 50 13.45 -26.20 15.49
N GLY A 51 12.26 -25.70 15.16
CA GLY A 51 11.18 -25.43 16.12
C GLY A 51 11.29 -24.07 16.84
N VAL A 52 12.30 -23.26 16.52
CA VAL A 52 12.48 -21.94 17.13
C VAL A 52 11.52 -20.93 16.50
N LEU A 53 10.74 -20.24 17.35
CA LEU A 53 9.92 -19.11 16.92
C LEU A 53 10.81 -17.89 16.66
N ARG A 54 10.77 -17.36 15.44
CA ARG A 54 11.48 -16.15 15.03
C ARG A 54 10.52 -15.09 14.53
N ARG A 55 10.94 -13.84 14.74
CA ARG A 55 10.28 -12.65 14.19
C ARG A 55 11.29 -11.88 13.36
N SER A 56 10.92 -11.57 12.13
CA SER A 56 11.80 -10.84 11.20
C SER A 56 11.00 -9.92 10.29
N ILE A 57 11.65 -8.86 9.83
CA ILE A 57 11.14 -8.02 8.75
C ILE A 57 11.89 -8.44 7.50
N VAL A 58 11.17 -8.92 6.50
CA VAL A 58 11.75 -9.46 5.27
C VAL A 58 10.99 -8.94 4.07
N ARG A 59 11.72 -8.71 2.98
CA ARG A 59 11.11 -8.46 1.68
C ARG A 59 10.75 -9.81 1.06
N VAL A 60 9.46 -10.12 1.00
CA VAL A 60 8.97 -11.40 0.49
C VAL A 60 8.91 -11.35 -1.03
N ILE A 61 9.48 -12.37 -1.67
CA ILE A 61 9.41 -12.59 -3.11
C ILE A 61 8.37 -13.65 -3.40
N THR A 62 8.52 -14.85 -2.81
CA THR A 62 7.66 -16.01 -3.10
C THR A 62 7.46 -16.86 -1.83
N LEU A 63 6.25 -17.37 -1.63
CA LEU A 63 5.92 -18.34 -0.58
C LEU A 63 5.64 -19.70 -1.20
N HIS A 64 6.42 -20.70 -0.82
CA HIS A 64 6.25 -22.08 -1.24
C HIS A 64 5.74 -22.92 -0.06
N THR A 65 4.42 -23.04 0.08
CA THR A 65 3.81 -23.84 1.17
C THR A 65 4.12 -25.33 1.04
N ASP A 66 4.15 -25.84 -0.18
CA ASP A 66 4.38 -27.27 -0.44
C ASP A 66 5.81 -27.67 -0.05
N LEU A 67 6.76 -26.75 -0.22
CA LEU A 67 8.17 -26.94 0.10
C LEU A 67 8.54 -26.40 1.49
N ARG A 68 7.59 -25.80 2.23
CA ARG A 68 7.85 -25.16 3.53
C ARG A 68 9.01 -24.13 3.46
N ARG A 69 8.99 -23.31 2.40
CA ARG A 69 10.06 -22.34 2.09
C ARG A 69 9.50 -20.96 1.80
N LEU A 70 10.19 -19.94 2.28
CA LEU A 70 9.91 -18.54 1.98
C LEU A 70 11.11 -17.94 1.28
N THR A 71 10.94 -17.53 0.03
CA THR A 71 11.96 -16.84 -0.75
C THR A 71 11.85 -15.36 -0.44
N VAL A 72 12.93 -14.81 0.12
CA VAL A 72 13.03 -13.41 0.54
C VAL A 72 14.22 -12.75 -0.10
N TRP A 73 14.15 -11.45 -0.27
CA TRP A 73 15.34 -10.66 -0.57
C TRP A 73 16.10 -10.37 0.73
N CYS A 74 17.38 -10.73 0.78
CA CYS A 74 18.24 -10.41 1.90
C CYS A 74 19.03 -9.14 1.58
N ASP A 75 18.63 -8.01 2.18
CA ASP A 75 19.29 -6.72 1.95
C ASP A 75 20.77 -6.76 2.39
N ALA A 76 21.09 -7.47 3.49
CA ALA A 76 22.46 -7.60 3.98
C ALA A 76 23.41 -8.34 3.01
N LEU A 77 22.86 -9.25 2.19
CA LEU A 77 23.62 -10.03 1.21
C LEU A 77 23.42 -9.53 -0.23
N GLY A 78 22.53 -8.56 -0.44
CA GLY A 78 22.16 -8.05 -1.76
C GLY A 78 21.62 -9.11 -2.73
N ARG A 79 21.04 -10.20 -2.21
CA ARG A 79 20.60 -11.34 -3.03
C ARG A 79 19.35 -12.02 -2.48
N GLU A 80 18.71 -12.81 -3.33
CA GLU A 80 17.64 -13.72 -2.92
C GLU A 80 18.15 -14.79 -1.96
N CYS A 81 17.36 -15.07 -0.94
CA CYS A 81 17.64 -16.02 0.11
C CYS A 81 16.39 -16.86 0.39
N VAL A 82 16.58 -18.14 0.67
CA VAL A 82 15.48 -19.04 0.98
C VAL A 82 15.49 -19.33 2.47
N LEU A 83 14.42 -18.93 3.15
CA LEU A 83 14.17 -19.26 4.54
C LEU A 83 13.42 -20.59 4.60
N LYS A 84 14.02 -21.58 5.27
CA LYS A 84 13.34 -22.83 5.61
C LYS A 84 12.45 -22.59 6.82
N ILE A 85 11.14 -22.72 6.61
CA ILE A 85 10.14 -22.37 7.60
C ILE A 85 9.21 -23.56 7.83
N SER A 86 9.10 -24.03 9.07
CA SER A 86 8.13 -25.07 9.41
C SER A 86 6.70 -24.54 9.25
N ARG A 87 6.44 -23.34 9.78
CA ARG A 87 5.13 -22.71 9.76
C ARG A 87 5.23 -21.19 9.87
N ILE A 88 4.38 -20.46 9.15
CA ILE A 88 4.15 -19.03 9.40
C ILE A 88 3.03 -18.91 10.43
N VAL A 89 3.31 -18.23 11.53
CA VAL A 89 2.35 -17.96 12.61
C VAL A 89 1.59 -16.67 12.32
N GLU A 90 2.29 -15.63 11.89
CA GLU A 90 1.71 -14.34 11.55
C GLU A 90 2.51 -13.67 10.44
N ALA A 91 1.80 -12.99 9.53
CA ALA A 91 2.40 -12.15 8.51
C ALA A 91 1.61 -10.85 8.45
N SER A 92 2.29 -9.72 8.54
CA SER A 92 1.69 -8.40 8.40
C SER A 92 2.50 -7.58 7.42
N ASP A 93 1.81 -6.90 6.51
CA ASP A 93 2.44 -5.97 5.58
C ASP A 93 2.96 -4.76 6.36
N LEU A 94 4.23 -4.43 6.17
CA LEU A 94 4.90 -3.34 6.86
C LEU A 94 4.32 -1.98 6.45
N GLN A 95 3.91 -1.81 5.19
CA GLN A 95 3.41 -0.54 4.68
C GLN A 95 1.97 -0.28 5.15
N SER A 96 1.09 -1.26 5.01
CA SER A 96 -0.32 -1.10 5.38
C SER A 96 -0.62 -1.43 6.85
N GLY A 97 0.31 -2.11 7.55
CA GLY A 97 0.09 -2.64 8.90
C GLY A 97 -0.95 -3.77 8.96
N ARG A 98 -1.53 -4.16 7.83
CA ARG A 98 -2.60 -5.15 7.77
C ARG A 98 -2.03 -6.56 7.80
N LYS A 99 -2.78 -7.48 8.42
CA LYS A 99 -2.49 -8.90 8.34
C LYS A 99 -2.57 -9.36 6.89
N VAL A 100 -1.54 -10.04 6.44
CA VAL A 100 -1.49 -10.64 5.13
C VAL A 100 -2.30 -11.93 5.16
N ASN A 101 -3.29 -12.02 4.29
CA ASN A 101 -3.96 -13.29 4.04
C ASN A 101 -3.08 -14.14 3.12
N LEU A 102 -2.40 -15.13 3.69
CA LEU A 102 -1.47 -16.01 2.97
C LEU A 102 -2.16 -16.75 1.82
N HIS A 103 -3.40 -17.21 2.01
CA HIS A 103 -4.16 -17.91 0.96
C HIS A 103 -4.42 -17.01 -0.25
N ARG A 104 -4.87 -15.78 0.00
CA ARG A 104 -5.11 -14.80 -1.07
C ARG A 104 -3.81 -14.42 -1.77
N TRP A 105 -2.73 -14.25 -1.00
CA TRP A 105 -1.44 -13.88 -1.55
C TRP A 105 -0.87 -14.99 -2.46
N MET A 106 -0.97 -16.26 -2.04
CA MET A 106 -0.57 -17.40 -2.87
C MET A 106 -1.41 -17.52 -4.15
N ALA A 107 -2.71 -17.26 -4.07
CA ALA A 107 -3.58 -17.28 -5.25
C ALA A 107 -3.16 -16.21 -6.27
N ASN A 108 -2.82 -15.01 -5.82
CA ASN A 108 -2.31 -13.95 -6.69
C ASN A 108 -0.98 -14.34 -7.35
N GLN A 109 -0.05 -14.96 -6.61
CA GLN A 109 1.24 -15.39 -7.18
C GLN A 109 1.08 -16.46 -8.27
N ARG A 110 0.12 -17.38 -8.11
CA ARG A 110 -0.18 -18.38 -9.15
C ARG A 110 -0.79 -17.76 -10.40
N ALA A 111 -1.59 -16.70 -10.25
CA ALA A 111 -2.18 -15.98 -11.36
C ALA A 111 -1.17 -15.13 -12.14
N GLU A 112 -0.10 -14.65 -11.49
CA GLU A 112 0.98 -13.91 -12.15
C GLU A 112 2.01 -14.80 -12.85
N ALA A 113 2.03 -16.11 -12.54
CA ALA A 113 2.96 -17.09 -13.13
C ALA A 113 2.36 -17.89 -14.32
N ALA A 114 1.10 -17.66 -14.66
CA ALA A 114 0.37 -18.32 -15.76
C ALA A 114 0.19 -17.35 -16.94
#